data_AF-A0A2W4CYI5-F1
#
_entry.id   AF-A0A2W4CYI5-F1
#
_cell.length_a   1.000
_cell.length_b   1.000
_cell.length_c   1.000
_cell.angle_alpha   90.00
_cell.angle_beta   90.00
_cell.angle_gamma   90.00
#
_symmetry.space_group_name_H-M   'P 1'
#
loop_
_entity.id
_entity.type
_entity.pdbx_description
1 polymer ?
#
loop_
_entity_poly.entity_id
_entity_poly.type
_entity_poly.pdbx_seq_one_letter_code
_entity_poly.pdbx_strand_id
1 'polypeptide(L)' 'TTNPDTPAVATPDTKNPTAPVAGHNSFTEAQAKERIEKAGYSGVTALKLDDKGIWQSTATKDGKSVTVTLDYQGNVVAM' A
#
# COMPACT_ATOMS: atom_id res chain seq x y z
N THR A 1 24.35 10.92 -33.41
CA THR A 1 23.00 10.75 -32.83
C THR A 1 23.07 9.59 -31.86
N THR A 2 22.69 9.84 -30.62
CA THR A 2 23.01 9.09 -29.39
C THR A 2 22.18 7.83 -29.21
N ASN A 3 22.85 6.74 -28.81
CA ASN A 3 22.27 5.47 -28.35
C ASN A 3 21.48 5.65 -27.04
N PRO A 4 20.34 4.97 -26.83
CA PRO A 4 19.78 4.82 -25.51
C PRO A 4 20.16 3.44 -24.95
N ASP A 5 21.20 3.42 -24.11
CA ASP A 5 21.37 2.37 -23.11
C ASP A 5 20.62 2.83 -21.85
N THR A 6 19.58 2.11 -21.48
CA THR A 6 19.04 2.16 -20.12
C THR A 6 18.52 0.77 -19.83
N PRO A 7 19.12 0.02 -18.90
CA PRO A 7 18.64 -1.31 -18.57
C PRO A 7 17.23 -1.17 -17.99
N ALA A 8 16.25 -1.68 -18.71
CA ALA A 8 14.89 -1.84 -18.22
C ALA A 8 14.96 -2.67 -16.95
N VAL A 9 14.80 -1.99 -15.82
CA VAL A 9 14.75 -2.61 -14.49
C VAL A 9 13.67 -3.69 -14.52
N ALA A 10 14.09 -4.88 -14.11
CA ALA A 10 13.29 -6.08 -14.01
C ALA A 10 11.88 -5.80 -13.47
N THR A 11 10.89 -6.03 -14.32
CA THR A 11 9.53 -6.37 -13.90
C THR A 11 9.55 -7.76 -13.26
N PRO A 12 9.16 -7.94 -11.99
CA PRO A 12 8.43 -9.12 -11.62
C PRO A 12 6.99 -8.87 -12.02
N ASP A 13 6.61 -9.53 -13.11
CA ASP A 13 5.33 -10.20 -13.23
C ASP A 13 4.66 -10.48 -11.87
N THR A 14 3.65 -9.69 -11.51
CA THR A 14 2.58 -10.21 -10.68
C THR A 14 1.29 -9.53 -11.10
N LYS A 15 0.57 -10.26 -11.96
CA LYS A 15 -0.89 -10.33 -12.02
C LYS A 15 -1.57 -9.23 -11.18
N ASN A 16 -1.97 -8.15 -11.84
CA ASN A 16 -3.04 -7.31 -11.29
C ASN A 16 -4.32 -7.77 -12.01
N PRO A 17 -4.99 -8.85 -11.57
CA PRO A 17 -6.26 -9.22 -12.16
C PRO A 17 -7.25 -8.15 -11.72
N THR A 18 -7.70 -7.34 -12.67
CA THR A 18 -9.09 -6.85 -12.73
C THR A 18 -9.78 -6.69 -11.37
N ALA A 19 -9.34 -5.76 -10.52
CA ALA A 19 -10.08 -5.40 -9.32
C ALA A 19 -10.90 -4.13 -9.64
N PRO A 20 -12.25 -4.21 -9.62
CA PRO A 20 -13.10 -3.09 -9.98
C PRO A 20 -12.91 -1.93 -8.99
N VAL A 21 -12.82 -0.73 -9.56
CA VAL A 21 -12.76 0.54 -8.84
C VAL A 21 -14.02 0.68 -7.98
N ALA A 22 -13.88 0.74 -6.66
CA ALA A 22 -15.01 0.98 -5.76
C ALA A 22 -14.69 2.11 -4.78
N GLY A 23 -15.13 3.30 -5.18
CA GLY A 23 -15.77 4.32 -4.35
C GLY A 23 -15.19 4.67 -2.97
N HIS A 24 -14.62 5.87 -2.91
CA HIS A 24 -14.29 6.71 -1.73
C HIS A 24 -12.87 6.63 -1.13
N ASN A 25 -12.00 5.72 -1.56
CA ASN A 25 -10.55 5.85 -1.38
C ASN A 25 -9.80 5.29 -2.59
N SER A 26 -9.01 6.13 -3.29
CA SER A 26 -8.35 5.78 -4.55
C SER A 26 -7.15 4.84 -4.41
N PHE A 27 -6.85 4.36 -3.20
CA PHE A 27 -5.78 3.40 -2.97
C PHE A 27 -6.31 1.96 -3.05
N THR A 28 -5.64 1.12 -3.83
CA THR A 28 -5.74 -0.33 -3.77
C THR A 28 -5.07 -0.87 -2.51
N GLU A 29 -5.37 -2.12 -2.14
CA GLU A 29 -4.70 -2.81 -1.04
C GLU A 29 -3.16 -2.77 -1.20
N ALA A 30 -2.66 -2.98 -2.44
CA ALA A 30 -1.23 -2.87 -2.72
C ALA A 30 -0.67 -1.46 -2.46
N GLN A 31 -1.38 -0.40 -2.87
CA GLN A 31 -0.95 0.98 -2.67
C GLN A 31 -0.98 1.39 -1.19
N ALA A 32 -2.01 0.96 -0.45
CA ALA A 32 -2.11 1.23 0.98
C ALA A 32 -0.99 0.51 1.74
N LYS A 33 -0.73 -0.77 1.41
CA LYS A 33 0.42 -1.52 1.92
C LYS A 33 1.74 -0.81 1.65
N GLU A 34 2.02 -0.43 0.40
CA GLU A 34 3.27 0.26 0.03
C GLU A 34 3.47 1.56 0.82
N ARG A 35 2.38 2.29 1.09
CA ARG A 35 2.41 3.54 1.84
C ARG A 35 2.68 3.33 3.33
N ILE A 36 2.09 2.29 3.91
CA ILE A 36 2.36 1.86 5.28
C ILE A 36 3.81 1.37 5.39
N GLU A 37 4.30 0.61 4.41
CA GLU A 37 5.71 0.19 4.35
C GLU A 37 6.65 1.39 4.27
N LYS A 38 6.32 2.37 3.43
CA LYS A 38 7.06 3.63 3.30
C LYS A 38 7.04 4.49 4.56
N ALA A 39 6.03 4.34 5.43
CA ALA A 39 5.97 4.99 6.73
C ALA A 39 6.83 4.28 7.81
N GLY A 40 7.59 3.24 7.43
CA GLY A 40 8.51 2.52 8.31
C GLY A 40 7.82 1.43 9.14
N TYR A 41 6.75 0.85 8.61
CA TYR A 41 6.09 -0.32 9.17
C TYR A 41 6.40 -1.52 8.28
N SER A 42 6.47 -2.73 8.84
CA SER A 42 6.81 -3.94 8.08
C SER A 42 5.79 -5.05 8.35
N GLY A 43 5.63 -5.98 7.42
CA GLY A 43 4.68 -7.08 7.62
C GLY A 43 3.23 -6.60 7.70
N VAL A 44 2.85 -5.69 6.80
CA VAL A 44 1.47 -5.22 6.64
C VAL A 44 0.58 -6.39 6.25
N THR A 45 -0.44 -6.65 7.05
CA THR A 45 -1.41 -7.74 6.94
C THR A 45 -2.80 -7.22 7.31
N ALA A 46 -3.84 -8.01 7.07
CA ALA A 46 -5.23 -7.67 7.42
C ALA A 46 -5.69 -6.30 6.87
N LEU A 47 -5.22 -5.93 5.68
CA LEU A 47 -5.52 -4.65 5.06
C LEU A 47 -6.95 -4.66 4.50
N LYS A 48 -7.80 -3.75 4.98
CA LYS A 48 -9.23 -3.72 4.69
C LYS A 48 -9.72 -2.27 4.65
N LEU A 49 -10.48 -1.93 3.62
CA LEU A 49 -11.16 -0.64 3.55
C LEU A 49 -12.42 -0.70 4.42
N ASP A 50 -12.56 0.27 5.32
CA ASP A 50 -13.75 0.47 6.13
C ASP A 50 -14.79 1.32 5.38
N ASP A 51 -16.06 1.28 5.81
CA ASP A 51 -17.17 2.00 5.16
C ASP A 51 -16.96 3.53 5.11
N LYS A 52 -16.12 4.03 6.02
CA LYS A 52 -15.68 5.44 6.08
C LYS A 52 -14.61 5.82 5.04
N GLY A 53 -14.18 4.90 4.19
CA GLY A 53 -13.09 5.11 3.24
C GLY A 53 -11.70 5.12 3.90
N ILE A 54 -11.56 4.56 5.11
CA ILE A 54 -10.28 4.44 5.82
C ILE A 54 -9.78 3.01 5.67
N TRP A 55 -8.57 2.84 5.15
CA TRP A 55 -7.87 1.56 5.12
C TRP A 55 -7.38 1.22 6.52
N GLN A 56 -7.76 0.08 7.06
CA GLN A 56 -7.22 -0.47 8.30
C GLN A 56 -6.33 -1.66 7.97
N SER A 57 -5.20 -1.79 8.66
CA SER A 57 -4.29 -2.92 8.52
C SER A 57 -3.56 -3.17 9.82
N THR A 58 -2.91 -4.31 9.92
CA THR A 58 -1.98 -4.64 11.00
C THR A 58 -0.59 -4.65 10.44
N ALA A 59 0.32 -3.86 11.01
CA ALA A 59 1.72 -3.86 10.63
C ALA A 59 2.61 -3.97 11.86
N THR A 60 3.88 -4.26 11.66
CA THR A 60 4.87 -4.37 12.74
C THR A 60 5.76 -3.14 12.73
N LYS A 61 5.83 -2.44 13.86
CA LYS A 61 6.76 -1.33 14.11
C LYS A 61 7.58 -1.66 15.34
N ASP A 62 8.90 -1.55 15.26
CA ASP A 62 9.80 -1.83 16.39
C ASP A 62 9.60 -3.23 17.00
N GLY A 63 9.28 -4.23 16.17
CA GLY A 63 9.00 -5.61 16.60
C GLY A 63 7.64 -5.81 17.28
N LYS A 64 6.79 -4.78 17.33
CA LYS A 64 5.42 -4.85 17.88
C LYS A 64 4.40 -4.73 16.77
N SER A 65 3.40 -5.61 16.81
CA SER A 65 2.23 -5.49 15.94
C SER A 65 1.36 -4.33 16.40
N VAL A 66 1.10 -3.40 15.50
CA VAL A 66 0.28 -2.19 15.68
C VAL A 66 -0.77 -2.14 14.59
N THR A 67 -1.93 -1.56 14.91
CA THR A 67 -2.97 -1.37 13.91
C THR A 67 -2.71 -0.06 13.20
N VAL A 68 -2.49 -0.13 11.88
CA VAL A 68 -2.24 1.02 11.04
C VAL A 68 -3.48 1.36 10.24
N THR A 69 -3.90 2.61 10.34
CA THR A 69 -4.99 3.18 9.57
C THR A 69 -4.43 4.16 8.56
N LEU A 70 -4.98 4.14 7.35
CA LEU A 70 -4.65 5.02 6.25
C LEU A 70 -5.93 5.68 5.76
N ASP A 71 -6.05 6.99 5.91
CA ASP A 71 -7.23 7.71 5.42
C ASP A 71 -7.10 8.03 3.91
N TYR A 72 -8.19 8.51 3.31
CA TYR A 72 -8.26 8.84 1.88
C TYR A 72 -7.31 9.98 1.48
N GLN A 73 -6.88 10.84 2.41
CA GLN A 73 -5.88 11.87 2.15
C GLN A 73 -4.45 11.30 2.15
N GLY A 74 -4.29 10.05 2.58
CA GLY A 74 -3.01 9.37 2.60
C GLY A 74 -2.23 9.53 3.91
N ASN A 75 -2.86 9.97 5.01
CA ASN A 75 -2.24 9.99 6.34
C ASN A 75 -2.25 8.59 6.93
N VAL A 76 -1.07 8.15 7.35
CA VAL A 76 -0.86 6.86 7.99
C VAL A 76 -0.77 7.10 9.50
N VAL A 77 -1.68 6.51 10.27
CA VAL A 77 -1.73 6.59 11.73
C VAL A 77 -1.69 5.18 12.31
N ALA A 78 -0.72 4.90 13.17
CA ALA A 78 -0.69 3.65 13.93
C ALA A 78 -1.16 3.86 15.36
N MET A 79 -1.92 2.89 15.87
CA MET A 79 -2.46 2.83 17.23
C MET A 79 -2.11 1.50 17.90
#